data_AF-A0A2M8NHS1-F1
#
_entry.id   AF-A0A2M8NHS1-F1
#
_cell.length_a   1.000
_cell.length_b   1.000
_cell.length_c   1.000
_cell.angle_alpha   90.00
_cell.angle_beta   90.00
_cell.angle_gamma   90.00
#
_symmetry.space_group_name_H-M   'P 1'
#
loop_
_entity.id
_entity.type
_entity.pdbx_description
1 polymer ?
#
loop_
_entity_poly.entity_id
_entity_poly.type
_entity_poly.pdbx_seq_one_letter_code
_entity_poly.pdbx_strand_id
1 'polypeptide(L)'
;GNLSGGQQQMLAIARALVPENRLLLIDEPSEGLAPVIIEQLMGAIERLSAQTTILLVEQNFRMASRLAQLYTIIDDGRSAISGSMSDLVRDEALIQRYLGVA
;
A
#
# COMPACT_ATOMS: atom_id res chain seq x y z
N GLY A 1 14.12 -16.97 -15.51
CA GLY A 1 14.53 -15.57 -15.36
C GLY A 1 15.43 -15.46 -14.15
N ASN A 2 16.52 -14.68 -14.24
CA ASN A 2 17.56 -14.56 -13.20
C ASN A 2 17.22 -13.64 -12.02
N LEU A 3 15.94 -13.32 -11.81
CA LEU A 3 15.50 -12.39 -10.77
C LEU A 3 14.67 -13.15 -9.73
N SER A 4 14.97 -12.95 -8.44
CA SER A 4 14.14 -13.41 -7.33
C SER A 4 12.76 -12.73 -7.36
N GLY A 5 11.76 -13.29 -6.67
CA GLY A 5 10.42 -12.68 -6.60
C GLY A 5 10.45 -11.19 -6.20
N GLY A 6 11.24 -10.85 -5.17
CA GLY A 6 11.43 -9.46 -4.77
C GLY A 6 12.14 -8.57 -5.81
N GLN A 7 13.07 -9.12 -6.59
CA GLN A 7 13.70 -8.38 -7.68
C GLN A 7 12.75 -8.15 -8.86
N GLN A 8 11.88 -9.12 -9.15
CA GLN A 8 10.82 -8.96 -10.16
C GLN A 8 9.82 -7.89 -9.72
N GLN A 9 9.44 -7.87 -8.43
CA GLN A 9 8.59 -6.84 -7.84
C GLN A 9 9.23 -5.46 -7.97
N MET A 10 10.49 -5.29 -7.53
CA MET A 10 11.19 -4.01 -7.61
C MET A 10 11.35 -3.51 -9.05
N LEU A 11 11.57 -4.41 -10.01
CA LEU A 11 11.61 -4.05 -11.42
C LEU A 11 10.23 -3.62 -11.94
N ALA A 12 9.15 -4.27 -11.49
CA ALA A 12 7.78 -3.87 -11.84
C ALA A 12 7.45 -2.48 -11.29
N ILE A 13 7.82 -2.21 -10.03
CA ILE A 13 7.72 -0.89 -9.41
C ILE A 13 8.53 0.13 -10.23
N ALA A 14 9.81 -0.14 -10.49
CA ALA A 14 10.68 0.73 -11.28
C ALA A 14 10.07 1.06 -12.65
N ARG A 15 9.50 0.07 -13.34
CA ARG A 15 8.82 0.26 -14.64
C ARG A 15 7.57 1.13 -14.53
N ALA A 16 6.85 1.06 -13.42
CA ALA A 16 5.71 1.94 -13.16
C ALA A 16 6.13 3.41 -12.90
N LEU A 17 7.40 3.65 -12.58
CA LEU A 17 7.93 5.00 -12.29
C LEU A 17 8.45 5.73 -13.52
N VAL A 18 8.57 5.04 -14.65
CA VAL A 18 9.20 5.55 -15.89
C VAL A 18 8.26 6.44 -16.73
N PRO A 19 6.94 6.21 -16.83
CA PRO A 19 6.02 7.08 -17.58
C PRO A 19 5.43 8.23 -16.73
N GLU A 20 4.92 9.28 -17.39
CA GLU A 20 3.99 10.26 -16.80
C GLU A 20 2.62 9.61 -16.51
N ASN A 21 2.57 8.74 -15.50
CA ASN A 21 1.33 8.10 -15.08
C ASN A 21 0.46 9.08 -14.28
N ARG A 22 -0.77 9.31 -14.73
CA ARG A 22 -1.76 10.12 -13.99
C ARG A 22 -2.30 9.40 -12.74
N LEU A 23 -2.31 8.07 -12.76
CA LEU A 23 -2.75 7.20 -11.69
C LEU A 23 -1.92 5.92 -11.68
N LEU A 24 -1.43 5.52 -10.52
CA LEU A 24 -0.74 4.26 -10.31
C LEU A 24 -1.60 3.35 -9.42
N LEU A 25 -1.86 2.12 -9.90
CA LEU A 25 -2.52 1.08 -9.14
C LEU A 25 -1.47 0.09 -8.65
N ILE A 26 -1.41 -0.16 -7.34
CA ILE A 26 -0.46 -1.09 -6.73
C ILE A 26 -1.24 -2.12 -5.93
N ASP A 27 -1.06 -3.39 -6.27
CA ASP A 27 -1.76 -4.52 -5.66
C ASP A 27 -0.79 -5.36 -4.84
N GLU A 28 -1.08 -5.49 -3.55
CA GLU A 28 -0.33 -6.24 -2.52
C GLU A 28 1.20 -6.17 -2.66
N PRO A 29 1.80 -4.96 -2.69
CA PRO A 29 3.23 -4.80 -2.94
C PRO A 29 4.12 -5.38 -1.83
N SER A 30 3.59 -5.62 -0.62
CA SER A 30 4.37 -6.14 0.51
C SER A 30 4.47 -7.68 0.56
N GLU A 31 3.66 -8.39 -0.22
CA GLU A 31 3.57 -9.86 -0.16
C GLU A 31 4.89 -10.55 -0.52
N GLY A 32 5.33 -11.49 0.32
CA GLY A 32 6.53 -12.30 0.07
C GLY A 32 7.86 -11.53 0.11
N LEU A 33 7.85 -10.25 0.51
CA LEU A 33 9.05 -9.43 0.60
C LEU A 33 9.70 -9.48 1.99
N ALA A 34 11.03 -9.44 2.01
CA ALA A 34 11.78 -9.27 3.26
C ALA A 34 11.53 -7.87 3.85
N PRO A 35 11.55 -7.69 5.18
CA PRO A 35 11.25 -6.41 5.83
C PRO A 35 12.05 -5.20 5.30
N VAL A 36 13.32 -5.40 4.98
CA VAL A 36 14.18 -4.34 4.42
C VAL A 36 13.69 -3.86 3.05
N ILE A 37 13.15 -4.75 2.23
CA ILE A 37 12.63 -4.41 0.90
C ILE A 37 11.31 -3.66 1.03
N ILE A 38 10.47 -4.02 2.01
CA ILE A 38 9.22 -3.30 2.30
C ILE A 38 9.53 -1.84 2.66
N GLU A 39 10.51 -1.58 3.52
CA GLU A 39 10.88 -0.20 3.87
C GLU A 39 11.42 0.59 2.66
N GLN A 40 12.21 -0.03 1.79
CA GLN A 40 12.70 0.59 0.55
C GLN A 40 11.54 0.92 -0.40
N LEU A 41 10.59 0.00 -0.52
CA LEU A 41 9.39 0.14 -1.33
C LEU A 41 8.50 1.27 -0.83
N MET A 42 8.23 1.31 0.48
CA MET A 42 7.48 2.40 1.10
C MET A 42 8.12 3.75 0.79
N GLY A 43 9.44 3.88 0.95
CA GLY A 43 10.14 5.13 0.62
C GLY A 43 10.07 5.50 -0.86
N ALA A 44 10.02 4.52 -1.77
CA ALA A 44 9.81 4.79 -3.20
C ALA A 44 8.39 5.29 -3.47
N ILE A 45 7.36 4.62 -2.93
CA ILE A 45 5.96 5.00 -3.07
C ILE A 45 5.69 6.39 -2.50
N GLU A 46 6.27 6.71 -1.34
CA GLU A 46 6.15 8.02 -0.71
C GLU A 46 6.74 9.15 -1.58
N ARG A 47 7.87 8.91 -2.27
CA ARG A 47 8.42 9.91 -3.21
C ARG A 47 7.53 10.11 -4.44
N LEU A 48 6.87 9.04 -4.90
CA LEU A 48 6.02 9.08 -6.08
C LEU A 48 4.68 9.75 -5.82
N SER A 49 4.13 9.58 -4.62
CA SER A 49 2.84 10.16 -4.25
C SER A 49 2.86 11.70 -4.27
N ALA A 50 4.05 12.31 -4.23
CA ALA A 50 4.23 13.76 -4.40
C ALA A 50 3.91 14.26 -5.83
N GLN A 51 3.93 13.39 -6.83
CA GLN A 51 3.76 13.76 -8.25
C GLN A 51 2.66 12.96 -8.96
N THR A 52 2.31 11.78 -8.44
CA THR A 52 1.36 10.85 -9.05
C THR A 52 0.33 10.42 -8.02
N THR A 53 -0.94 10.36 -8.42
CA THR A 53 -1.99 9.77 -7.58
C THR A 53 -1.80 8.26 -7.52
N ILE A 54 -1.90 7.68 -6.32
CA ILE A 54 -1.69 6.25 -6.10
C ILE A 54 -2.93 5.65 -5.44
N LEU A 55 -3.44 4.56 -6.01
CA LEU A 55 -4.39 3.67 -5.34
C LEU A 55 -3.63 2.40 -4.94
N LEU A 56 -3.55 2.17 -3.63
CA LEU A 56 -2.84 1.06 -3.03
C LEU A 56 -3.86 0.07 -2.44
N VAL A 57 -3.78 -1.19 -2.85
CA VAL A 57 -4.44 -2.32 -2.21
C VAL A 57 -3.40 -3.03 -1.35
N GLU A 58 -3.65 -3.15 -0.05
CA GLU A 58 -2.67 -3.71 0.88
C GLU A 58 -3.35 -4.26 2.14
N GLN A 59 -2.88 -5.43 2.60
CA GLN A 59 -3.33 -6.06 3.85
C GLN A 59 -2.45 -5.64 5.03
N ASN A 60 -1.20 -5.27 4.76
CA ASN A 60 -0.26 -4.77 5.76
C ASN A 60 -0.68 -3.36 6.24
N PHE A 61 -1.41 -3.31 7.36
CA PHE A 61 -1.89 -2.05 7.93
C PHE A 61 -0.76 -1.05 8.25
N ARG A 62 0.42 -1.52 8.67
CA ARG A 62 1.57 -0.64 8.93
C ARG A 62 2.03 0.08 7.66
N MET A 63 2.01 -0.61 6.52
CA MET A 63 2.35 -0.01 5.24
C MET A 63 1.25 0.96 4.78
N ALA A 64 -0.01 0.52 4.81
CA ALA A 64 -1.15 1.34 4.41
C ALA A 64 -1.25 2.63 5.23
N SER A 65 -1.15 2.54 6.57
CA SER A 65 -1.25 3.69 7.47
C SER A 65 -0.14 4.72 7.30
N ARG A 66 1.05 4.30 6.87
CA ARG A 66 2.18 5.21 6.63
C ARG A 66 2.12 5.90 5.26
N LEU A 67 1.51 5.25 4.25
CA LEU A 67 1.51 5.76 2.88
C LEU A 67 0.21 6.48 2.49
N ALA A 68 -0.93 6.07 3.04
CA ALA A 68 -2.23 6.52 2.59
C ALA A 68 -2.74 7.75 3.36
N GLN A 69 -3.43 8.64 2.65
CA GLN A 69 -4.12 9.80 3.23
C GLN A 69 -5.61 9.50 3.48
N LEU A 70 -6.20 8.70 2.59
CA LEU A 70 -7.57 8.23 2.62
C LEU A 70 -7.57 6.70 2.61
N TYR A 71 -8.61 6.10 3.15
CA TYR A 71 -8.80 4.66 3.12
C TYR A 71 -10.21 4.28 2.68
N THR A 72 -10.35 3.04 2.22
CA THR A 72 -11.62 2.36 2.06
C THR A 72 -11.41 0.90 2.47
N ILE A 73 -12.18 0.43 3.44
CA ILE A 73 -12.21 -0.97 3.85
C ILE A 73 -13.29 -1.68 3.04
N ILE A 74 -12.90 -2.76 2.39
CA ILE A 74 -13.81 -3.67 1.70
C ILE A 74 -14.04 -4.87 2.60
N ASP A 75 -15.30 -5.18 2.88
CA ASP A 75 -15.73 -6.35 3.65
C ASP A 75 -16.91 -7.00 2.92
N ASP A 76 -16.87 -8.32 2.77
CA ASP A 76 -17.84 -9.13 1.99
C ASP A 76 -18.18 -8.52 0.62
N GLY A 77 -17.16 -8.05 -0.10
CA GLY A 77 -17.29 -7.45 -1.43
C GLY A 77 -17.94 -6.06 -1.48
N ARG A 78 -18.12 -5.39 -0.33
CA ARG A 78 -18.75 -4.07 -0.23
C ARG A 78 -17.84 -3.07 0.47
N SER A 79 -17.95 -1.79 0.10
CA SER A 79 -17.31 -0.70 0.84
C SER A 79 -18.00 -0.55 2.21
N ALA A 80 -17.38 -1.08 3.25
CA ALA A 80 -17.92 -1.05 4.60
C ALA A 80 -17.74 0.34 5.22
N ILE A 81 -16.56 0.92 5.06
CA ILE A 81 -16.20 2.23 5.61
C ILE A 81 -15.08 2.86 4.80
N SER A 82 -15.11 4.19 4.70
CA SER A 82 -14.07 5.02 4.09
C SER A 82 -13.87 6.28 4.90
N GLY A 83 -12.68 6.86 4.87
CA GLY A 83 -12.39 8.09 5.61
C GLY A 83 -10.94 8.54 5.49
N SER A 84 -10.52 9.44 6.37
CA SER A 84 -9.11 9.80 6.49
C SER A 84 -8.34 8.69 7.21
N MET A 85 -7.16 8.36 6.69
CA MET A 85 -6.24 7.45 7.38
C MET A 85 -5.86 8.00 8.77
N SER A 86 -5.79 9.33 8.93
CA SER A 86 -5.46 9.98 10.20
C SER A 86 -6.48 9.77 11.31
N ASP A 87 -7.75 9.56 10.96
CA ASP A 87 -8.79 9.18 11.91
C ASP A 87 -8.74 7.68 12.20
N LEU A 88 -8.54 6.86 11.16
CA LEU A 88 -8.47 5.40 11.29
C LEU A 88 -7.37 4.95 12.24
N VAL A 89 -6.16 5.52 12.14
CA VAL A 89 -5.03 5.15 13.01
C VAL A 89 -5.26 5.45 14.50
N ARG A 90 -6.29 6.23 14.83
CA ARG A 90 -6.69 6.53 16.22
C ARG A 90 -7.85 5.68 16.71
N ASP A 91 -8.52 4.94 15.82
CA ASP A 91 -9.66 4.09 16.13
C ASP A 91 -9.23 2.62 16.23
N GLU A 92 -8.61 2.29 17.37
CA GLU A 92 -8.13 0.93 17.65
C GLU A 92 -9.25 -0.11 17.56
N ALA A 93 -10.47 0.23 17.97
CA ALA A 93 -11.61 -0.69 17.91
C ALA A 93 -11.97 -1.04 16.47
N LEU A 94 -11.92 -0.06 15.56
CA LEU A 94 -12.21 -0.28 14.14
C LEU A 94 -11.09 -1.06 13.45
N ILE A 95 -9.84 -0.76 13.77
CA ILE A 95 -8.68 -1.54 13.29
C ILE A 95 -8.82 -3.00 13.73
N GLN A 96 -9.10 -3.26 15.01
CA GLN A 96 -9.28 -4.62 15.52
C GLN A 96 -10.43 -5.35 14.81
N ARG A 97 -11.56 -4.67 14.62
CA ARG A 97 -12.75 -5.25 14.00
C ARG A 97 -12.52 -5.69 12.54
N TYR A 98 -11.83 -4.87 11.75
CA TYR A 98 -11.74 -5.07 10.29
C TYR A 98 -10.40 -5.63 9.81
N LEU A 99 -9.32 -5.41 10.55
CA LEU A 99 -7.97 -5.75 10.11
C LEU A 99 -7.33 -6.84 10.98
N GLY A 100 -7.99 -7.26 12.06
CA GLY A 100 -7.57 -8.40 12.89
C GLY A 100 -6.16 -8.25 13.47
N VAL A 101 -5.69 -7.01 13.66
CA VAL A 101 -4.32 -6.71 14.07
C VAL A 101 -4.14 -7.02 15.55
N ALA A 102 -3.89 -8.29 15.89
CA ALA A 102 -3.45 -8.70 17.23
C ALA A 102 -1.98 -8.32 17.49
#